data_AF-A0A1V4W4A2-F1
#
_entry.id   AF-A0A1V4W4A2-F1
#
_cell.length_a   1.000
_cell.length_b   1.000
_cell.length_c   1.000
_cell.angle_alpha   90.00
_cell.angle_beta   90.00
_cell.angle_gamma   90.00
#
_symmetry.space_group_name_H-M   'P 1'
#
loop_
_entity.id
_entity.type
_entity.pdbx_description
1 polymer ?
#
loop_
_entity_poly.entity_id
_entity_poly.type
_entity_poly.pdbx_seq_one_letter_code
_entity_poly.pdbx_strand_id
1 'polypeptide(L)'
;MDLTRISNPTAKDEERMKRYNEAAYRISESLPLSDGIEDRRIISINGCVEIQPFMTHDDFLNRFIRFVESHGWYFGGGTEDVTGKE
;
A
#
# COMPACT_ATOMS: atom_id res chain seq x y z
N MET A 1 -19.67 -11.68 -2.18
CA MET A 1 -20.16 -12.49 -3.32
C MET A 1 -21.44 -11.81 -3.81
N ASP A 2 -21.80 -11.88 -5.10
CA ASP A 2 -22.94 -11.11 -5.66
C ASP A 2 -23.92 -12.04 -6.42
N LEU A 3 -25.22 -11.85 -6.19
CA LEU A 3 -26.30 -12.64 -6.79
C LEU A 3 -26.46 -12.32 -8.28
N THR A 4 -26.00 -11.14 -8.72
CA THR A 4 -25.97 -10.75 -10.15
C THR A 4 -25.14 -11.69 -11.02
N ARG A 5 -24.27 -12.51 -10.41
CA ARG A 5 -23.45 -13.52 -11.09
C ARG A 5 -24.20 -14.84 -11.35
N ILE A 6 -25.45 -14.97 -10.89
CA ILE A 6 -26.29 -16.16 -11.08
C ILE A 6 -27.48 -15.78 -11.95
N SER A 7 -27.61 -16.44 -13.10
CA SER A 7 -28.62 -16.12 -14.13
C SER A 7 -30.07 -16.32 -13.65
N ASN A 8 -30.32 -17.22 -12.69
CA ASN A 8 -31.64 -17.45 -12.09
C ASN A 8 -31.49 -17.87 -10.62
N PRO A 9 -31.34 -16.92 -9.68
CA PRO A 9 -31.09 -17.24 -8.28
C PRO A 9 -32.32 -17.91 -7.65
N THR A 10 -32.06 -18.96 -6.87
CA THR A 10 -33.09 -19.64 -6.09
C THR A 10 -33.13 -19.11 -4.66
N ALA A 11 -34.21 -19.39 -3.92
CA ALA A 11 -34.29 -19.05 -2.49
C ALA A 11 -33.11 -19.60 -1.68
N LYS A 12 -32.56 -20.77 -2.07
CA LYS A 12 -31.36 -21.33 -1.44
C LYS A 12 -30.10 -20.53 -1.73
N ASP A 13 -30.00 -19.92 -2.92
CA ASP A 13 -28.88 -19.06 -3.29
C ASP A 13 -28.91 -17.74 -2.50
N GLU A 14 -30.11 -17.20 -2.26
CA GLU A 14 -30.33 -16.02 -1.41
C GLU A 14 -29.94 -16.30 0.04
N GLU A 15 -30.40 -17.42 0.61
CA GLU A 15 -30.04 -17.85 1.97
C GLU A 15 -28.52 -18.03 2.13
N ARG A 16 -27.90 -18.67 1.14
CA ARG A 16 -26.44 -18.84 1.10
C ARG A 16 -25.73 -17.49 1.03
N MET A 17 -26.23 -16.54 0.23
CA MET A 17 -25.66 -15.20 0.14
C MET A 17 -25.76 -14.45 1.47
N LYS A 18 -26.93 -14.52 2.12
CA LYS A 18 -27.15 -13.92 3.44
C LYS A 18 -26.14 -14.45 4.46
N ARG A 19 -25.91 -15.77 4.47
CA ARG A 19 -24.94 -16.41 5.35
C ARG A 19 -23.51 -15.96 5.08
N TYR A 20 -23.11 -15.82 3.81
CA TYR A 20 -21.78 -15.32 3.46
C TYR A 20 -21.58 -13.85 3.84
N ASN A 21 -22.59 -13.01 3.63
CA ASN A 21 -22.54 -11.60 4.02
C ASN A 21 -22.48 -11.43 5.54
N GLU A 22 -23.25 -12.23 6.29
CA GLU A 22 -23.20 -12.23 7.75
C GLU A 22 -21.84 -12.71 8.27
N ALA A 23 -21.25 -13.74 7.67
CA ALA A 23 -19.91 -14.19 8.01
C ALA A 23 -18.86 -13.11 7.71
N ALA A 24 -18.94 -12.45 6.54
CA ALA A 24 -18.06 -11.36 6.18
C ALA A 24 -18.18 -10.17 7.15
N TYR A 25 -19.40 -9.83 7.57
CA TYR A 25 -19.66 -8.77 8.55
C TYR A 25 -19.07 -9.12 9.92
N ARG A 26 -19.28 -10.34 10.42
CA ARG A 26 -18.68 -10.82 11.67
C ARG A 26 -17.15 -10.80 11.61
N ILE A 27 -16.57 -11.19 10.47
CA ILE A 27 -15.13 -11.10 10.25
C ILE A 27 -14.70 -9.64 10.27
N SER A 28 -15.37 -8.72 9.57
CA SER A 28 -15.01 -7.30 9.59
C SER A 28 -15.15 -6.63 10.96
N GLU A 29 -16.11 -7.04 11.79
CA GLU A 29 -16.25 -6.54 13.16
C GLU A 29 -15.21 -7.14 14.12
N SER A 30 -14.83 -8.40 13.91
CA SER A 30 -13.85 -9.10 14.76
C SER A 30 -12.40 -8.84 14.37
N LEU A 31 -12.15 -8.48 13.12
CA LEU A 31 -10.89 -7.90 12.73
C LEU A 31 -10.79 -6.56 13.46
N PRO A 32 -9.64 -6.25 14.09
CA PRO A 32 -9.41 -4.87 14.47
C PRO A 32 -9.49 -4.06 13.17
N LEU A 33 -10.62 -3.39 12.98
CA LEU A 33 -10.67 -2.15 12.22
C LEU A 33 -9.69 -1.25 12.98
N SER A 34 -8.40 -1.32 12.62
CA SER A 34 -7.48 -0.29 13.04
C SER A 34 -7.98 0.95 12.33
N ASP A 35 -8.85 1.70 13.00
CA ASP A 35 -9.04 3.11 12.74
C ASP A 35 -7.64 3.72 12.79
N GLY A 36 -7.02 3.84 11.61
CA GLY A 36 -5.63 4.22 11.50
C GLY A 36 -4.66 3.14 11.96
N ILE A 37 -3.62 2.91 11.17
CA ILE A 37 -2.38 2.39 11.73
C ILE A 37 -1.80 3.56 12.54
N GLU A 38 -2.21 3.69 13.80
CA GLU A 38 -1.88 4.84 14.65
C GLU A 38 -0.42 4.87 15.14
N ASP A 39 0.39 3.84 14.88
CA ASP A 39 1.82 3.79 15.23
C ASP A 39 2.77 3.89 14.01
N ARG A 40 2.35 4.55 12.92
CA ARG A 40 3.27 4.84 11.81
C ARG A 40 4.13 6.06 12.13
N ARG A 41 5.41 5.82 12.40
CA ARG A 41 6.41 6.89 12.49
C ARG A 41 6.88 7.31 11.09
N ILE A 42 6.65 8.57 10.74
CA ILE A 42 7.10 9.17 9.48
C ILE A 42 8.33 10.03 9.75
N ILE A 43 9.38 9.86 8.94
CA ILE A 43 10.61 10.66 9.01
C ILE A 43 10.74 11.47 7.72
N SER A 44 10.79 12.80 7.84
CA SER A 44 11.11 13.68 6.71
C SER A 44 12.62 13.75 6.52
N ILE A 45 13.08 13.52 5.29
CA ILE A 45 14.49 13.66 4.91
C ILE A 45 14.64 15.00 4.19
N ASN A 46 15.32 15.95 4.81
CA ASN A 46 15.61 17.25 4.23
C ASN A 46 17.11 17.33 3.92
N GLY A 47 17.46 17.60 2.67
CA GLY A 47 18.85 17.74 2.24
C GLY A 47 19.11 17.11 0.87
N CYS A 48 20.37 17.12 0.47
CA CYS A 48 20.84 16.53 -0.78
C CYS A 48 21.75 15.33 -0.49
N VAL A 49 21.74 14.37 -1.41
CA VAL A 49 22.71 13.27 -1.42
C VAL A 49 23.67 13.52 -2.57
N GLU A 50 24.96 13.62 -2.26
CA GLU A 50 25.99 13.68 -3.28
C GLU A 50 26.31 12.26 -3.77
N ILE A 51 26.24 12.07 -5.09
CA ILE A 51 26.53 10.80 -5.75
C ILE A 51 27.72 10.96 -6.69
N GLN A 52 28.29 9.83 -7.11
CA GLN A 52 29.42 9.86 -8.04
C GLN A 52 28.97 10.36 -9.43
N PRO A 53 29.81 11.09 -10.19
CA PRO A 53 29.41 11.70 -11.47
C PRO A 53 28.94 10.72 -12.54
N PHE A 54 29.32 9.45 -12.45
CA PHE A 54 28.93 8.40 -13.38
C PHE A 54 27.61 7.71 -13.00
N MET A 55 27.04 8.02 -11.83
CA MET A 55 25.78 7.45 -11.37
C MET A 55 24.62 8.31 -11.87
N THR A 56 23.66 7.69 -12.56
CA THR A 56 22.46 8.39 -12.99
C THR A 56 21.49 8.56 -11.82
N HIS A 57 20.60 9.56 -11.92
CA HIS A 57 19.52 9.77 -10.95
C HIS A 57 18.66 8.52 -10.77
N ASP A 58 18.33 7.83 -11.86
CA ASP A 58 17.50 6.62 -11.83
C ASP A 58 18.23 5.43 -11.18
N ASP A 59 19.54 5.26 -11.44
CA ASP A 59 20.35 4.23 -10.78
C ASP A 59 20.42 4.46 -9.27
N PHE A 60 20.57 5.72 -8.85
CA PHE A 60 20.54 6.10 -7.45
C PHE A 60 19.16 5.80 -6.83
N LEU A 61 18.07 6.29 -7.43
CA LEU A 61 16.72 6.12 -6.91
C LEU A 61 16.34 4.64 -6.77
N ASN A 62 16.68 3.82 -7.75
CA ASN A 62 16.47 2.37 -7.68
C ASN A 62 17.23 1.71 -6.53
N ARG A 63 18.50 2.09 -6.29
CA ARG A 63 19.29 1.56 -5.16
C ARG A 63 18.74 2.04 -3.82
N PHE A 64 18.33 3.29 -3.74
CA PHE A 64 17.74 3.89 -2.54
C PHE A 64 16.43 3.21 -2.16
N ILE A 65 15.51 3.03 -3.11
CA ILE A 65 14.24 2.32 -2.88
C ILE A 65 14.51 0.89 -2.39
N ARG A 66 15.40 0.15 -3.07
CA ARG A 66 15.78 -1.21 -2.66
C ARG A 66 16.33 -1.26 -1.24
N PHE A 67 17.14 -0.29 -0.84
CA PHE A 67 17.64 -0.19 0.53
C PHE A 67 16.51 0.05 1.54
N VAL A 68 15.56 0.95 1.24
CA VAL A 68 14.43 1.22 2.13
C VAL A 68 13.55 -0.02 2.27
N GLU A 69 13.20 -0.65 1.15
CA GLU A 69 12.36 -1.84 1.11
C GLU A 69 13.03 -3.07 1.74
N SER A 70 14.36 -3.20 1.65
CA SER A 70 15.08 -4.31 2.31
C SER A 70 15.01 -4.25 3.83
N HIS A 71 14.65 -3.10 4.40
CA HIS A 71 14.43 -2.92 5.84
C HIS A 71 12.94 -2.97 6.22
N GLY A 72 12.05 -3.28 5.28
CA GLY A 72 10.60 -3.30 5.50
C GLY A 72 9.98 -1.91 5.65
N TRP A 73 10.68 -0.86 5.22
CA TRP A 73 10.18 0.51 5.21
C TRP A 73 9.51 0.83 3.87
N TYR A 74 8.77 1.94 3.84
CA TYR A 74 8.10 2.41 2.63
C TYR A 74 8.58 3.81 2.25
N PHE A 75 8.99 3.98 1.00
CA PHE A 75 9.31 5.29 0.42
C PHE A 75 8.16 5.76 -0.47
N GLY A 76 7.40 6.75 0.00
CA GLY A 76 6.22 7.30 -0.69
C GLY A 76 6.47 8.62 -1.42
N GLY A 77 7.72 8.93 -1.77
CA GLY A 77 8.12 10.23 -2.33
C GLY A 77 8.80 10.12 -3.70
N GLY A 78 9.40 11.24 -4.11
CA GLY A 78 10.26 11.33 -5.29
C GLY A 78 11.55 12.05 -4.94
N THR A 79 12.56 11.88 -5.79
CA THR A 79 13.81 12.63 -5.75
C THR A 79 13.92 13.47 -7.02
N GLU A 80 14.66 14.57 -6.93
CA GLU A 80 14.96 15.43 -8.06
C GLU A 80 16.47 15.64 -8.11
N ASP A 81 17.04 15.58 -9.32
CA ASP A 81 18.41 16.04 -9.55
C ASP A 81 18.43 17.58 -9.59
N VAL A 82 19.08 18.15 -8.59
CA VAL A 82 19.24 19.60 -8.41
C VAL A 82 20.63 20.10 -8.84
N THR A 83 21.45 19.24 -9.45
CA THR A 83 22.78 19.62 -9.95
C THR A 83 22.67 20.79 -10.92
N GLY A 84 23.31 21.92 -10.59
CA GLY A 84 23.31 23.14 -11.43
C GLY A 84 22.04 23.99 -11.36
N LYS A 85 21.11 23.70 -10.44
CA LYS A 85 19.96 24.55 -10.12
C LYS A 85 20.27 25.39 -8.88
N GLU A 86 21.14 26.40 -9.05
CA GLU A 86 21.36 27.47 -8.07
C GLU A 86 20.77 28.80 -8.58
#